data_AF-A0A1F5AAS2-F1
#
_entry.id   AF-A0A1F5AAS2-F1
#
_cell.length_a   1.000
_cell.length_b   1.000
_cell.length_c   1.000
_cell.angle_alpha   90.00
_cell.angle_beta   90.00
_cell.angle_gamma   90.00
#
_symmetry.space_group_name_H-M   'P 1'
#
loop_
_entity.id
_entity.type
_entity.pdbx_description
1 polymer ?
#
loop_
_entity_poly.entity_id
_entity_poly.type
_entity_poly.pdbx_seq_one_letter_code
_entity_poly.pdbx_strand_id
1 'polypeptide(L)'
;MEIIPLTRVKARFSEIVARLIHRKEAVVITRKRQPVAALVPYEEWAKREASDRDGLAAAAGALADFDDEIDAMVNAIYESRANAKDRNVPI
;
A
#
# COMPACT_ATOMS: atom_id res chain seq x y z
N MET A 1 -17.86 -4.48 -6.15
CA MET A 1 -17.69 -3.01 -6.32
C MET A 1 -18.49 -2.59 -7.54
N GLU A 2 -19.54 -1.77 -7.38
CA GLU A 2 -20.41 -1.35 -8.49
C GLU A 2 -19.65 -0.40 -9.43
N ILE A 3 -19.86 -0.50 -10.75
CA ILE A 3 -19.24 0.38 -11.74
C ILE A 3 -20.32 1.30 -12.31
N ILE A 4 -20.18 2.61 -12.11
CA ILE A 4 -21.18 3.61 -12.48
C ILE A 4 -20.56 4.67 -13.41
N PRO A 5 -21.22 5.05 -14.53
CA PRO A 5 -20.78 6.15 -15.35
C PRO A 5 -20.86 7.50 -14.63
N LEU A 6 -19.91 8.40 -14.88
CA LEU A 6 -19.84 9.74 -14.29
C LEU A 6 -21.15 10.54 -14.44
N THR A 7 -21.86 10.38 -15.56
CA THR A 7 -23.16 11.04 -15.78
C THR A 7 -24.22 10.60 -14.77
N ARG A 8 -24.29 9.29 -14.49
CA ARG A 8 -25.22 8.71 -13.51
C ARG A 8 -24.84 9.10 -12.08
N VAL A 9 -23.54 9.18 -11.79
CA VAL A 9 -23.05 9.68 -10.49
C VAL A 9 -23.47 11.12 -10.27
N LYS A 10 -23.26 12.02 -11.24
CA LYS A 10 -23.65 13.44 -11.11
C LYS A 10 -25.16 13.62 -10.89
N ALA A 11 -25.98 12.81 -11.56
CA ALA A 11 -27.44 12.90 -11.45
C ALA A 11 -27.99 12.38 -10.10
N ARG A 12 -27.31 11.44 -9.45
CA ARG A 12 -27.79 10.75 -8.24
C ARG A 12 -26.76 10.75 -7.11
N PHE A 13 -25.94 11.80 -7.03
CA PHE A 13 -24.77 11.80 -6.15
C PHE A 13 -25.15 11.60 -4.69
N SER A 14 -26.13 12.35 -4.18
CA SER A 14 -26.57 12.25 -2.78
C SER A 14 -27.08 10.86 -2.40
N GLU A 15 -27.80 10.20 -3.31
CA GLU A 15 -28.27 8.83 -3.08
C GLU A 15 -27.11 7.83 -3.04
N ILE A 16 -26.16 7.95 -3.97
CA ILE A 16 -24.98 7.08 -4.00
C ILE A 16 -24.16 7.25 -2.73
N VAL A 17 -24.01 8.49 -2.23
CA VAL A 17 -23.36 8.78 -0.95
C VAL A 17 -24.14 8.17 0.22
N ALA A 18 -25.47 8.29 0.25
CA ALA A 18 -26.28 7.67 1.30
C ALA A 18 -26.12 6.14 1.30
N ARG A 19 -26.12 5.49 0.12
CA ARG A 19 -25.83 4.06 -0.01
C ARG A 19 -24.45 3.71 0.53
N LEU A 20 -23.44 4.50 0.21
CA LEU A 20 -22.07 4.30 0.68
C LEU A 20 -21.96 4.43 2.22
N ILE A 21 -22.68 5.38 2.82
CA ILE A 21 -22.73 5.56 4.27
C ILE A 21 -23.41 4.37 4.95
N HIS A 22 -24.61 3.98 4.48
CA HIS A 22 -25.44 3.00 5.18
C HIS A 22 -25.08 1.54 4.87
N ARG A 23 -24.60 1.26 3.65
CA ARG A 23 -24.28 -0.11 3.19
C ARG A 23 -22.79 -0.38 3.06
N LYS A 24 -21.94 0.64 3.26
CA LYS A 24 -20.48 0.56 3.07
C LYS A 24 -20.10 0.03 1.68
N GLU A 25 -20.94 0.30 0.68
CA GLU A 25 -20.71 -0.13 -0.71
C GLU A 25 -19.76 0.84 -1.43
N ALA A 26 -18.58 0.36 -1.79
CA ALA A 26 -17.66 1.09 -2.65
C ALA A 26 -18.10 1.07 -4.13
N VAL A 27 -17.84 2.16 -4.84
CA VAL A 27 -18.27 2.39 -6.23
C VAL A 27 -17.11 2.91 -7.07
N VAL A 28 -16.94 2.35 -8.28
CA VAL A 28 -16.02 2.87 -9.30
C VAL A 28 -16.77 3.80 -10.24
N ILE A 29 -16.23 5.00 -10.43
CA ILE A 29 -16.72 5.99 -11.38
C ILE A 29 -15.95 5.82 -12.69
N THR A 30 -16.68 5.73 -13.80
CA THR A 30 -16.09 5.64 -15.15
C THR A 30 -16.44 6.84 -16.03
N ARG A 31 -15.52 7.22 -16.92
CA ARG A 31 -15.76 8.14 -18.04
C ARG A 31 -15.43 7.40 -19.34
N LYS A 32 -16.38 7.31 -20.27
CA LYS A 32 -16.22 6.53 -21.51
C LYS A 32 -15.69 5.11 -21.24
N ARG A 33 -16.25 4.43 -20.23
CA ARG A 33 -15.87 3.08 -19.75
C ARG A 33 -14.47 2.96 -19.12
N GLN A 34 -13.68 4.04 -19.05
CA GLN A 34 -12.42 4.04 -18.33
C GLN A 34 -12.66 4.41 -16.86
N PRO A 35 -12.12 3.66 -15.89
CA PRO A 35 -12.13 4.06 -14.48
C PRO A 35 -11.41 5.39 -14.29
N VAL A 36 -12.02 6.32 -13.56
CA VAL A 36 -11.45 7.67 -13.32
C VAL A 36 -11.44 8.08 -11.86
N ALA A 37 -12.30 7.50 -11.03
CA ALA A 37 -12.36 7.76 -9.59
C ALA A 37 -13.06 6.59 -8.89
N ALA A 38 -12.97 6.55 -7.56
CA ALA A 38 -13.75 5.65 -6.74
C ALA A 38 -14.34 6.43 -5.55
N LEU A 39 -15.53 6.02 -5.11
CA LEU A 39 -16.10 6.41 -3.84
C LEU A 39 -15.95 5.22 -2.90
N VAL A 40 -15.30 5.45 -1.76
CA VAL A 40 -15.06 4.45 -0.72
C VAL A 40 -15.52 4.99 0.63
N PRO A 41 -15.96 4.14 1.57
CA PRO A 41 -16.22 4.56 2.94
C PRO A 41 -15.01 5.28 3.53
N TYR A 42 -15.26 6.41 4.19
CA TYR A 42 -14.18 7.24 4.75
C TYR A 42 -13.33 6.47 5.75
N GLU A 43 -13.95 5.63 6.59
CA GLU A 43 -13.23 4.89 7.62
C GLU A 43 -12.28 3.84 7.03
N GLU A 44 -12.65 3.21 5.91
CA GLU A 44 -11.77 2.29 5.19
C GLU A 44 -10.61 3.04 4.52
N TRP A 45 -10.89 4.19 3.91
CA TRP A 45 -9.86 5.03 3.32
C TRP A 45 -8.87 5.53 4.38
N ALA A 46 -9.36 6.04 5.51
CA ALA A 46 -8.54 6.57 6.59
C ALA A 46 -7.63 5.49 7.20
N LYS A 47 -8.13 4.25 7.37
CA LYS A 47 -7.31 3.12 7.84
C LYS A 47 -6.18 2.78 6.85
N ARG A 48 -6.48 2.78 5.54
CA ARG A 48 -5.47 2.52 4.50
C ARG A 48 -4.42 3.62 4.45
N GLU A 49 -4.85 4.89 4.48
CA GLU A 49 -3.92 6.03 4.55
C GLU A 49 -3.01 5.99 5.78
N ALA A 50 -3.54 5.60 6.94
CA ALA A 50 -2.73 5.45 8.14
C ALA A 50 -1.70 4.31 8.00
N SER A 51 -2.13 3.16 7.45
CA SER A 51 -1.27 1.99 7.18
C SER A 51 -0.17 2.30 6.15
N ASP A 52 -0.49 3.01 5.07
CA ASP A 52 0.44 3.27 3.98
C ASP A 52 1.51 4.30 4.35
N ARG A 53 1.24 5.18 5.33
CA ARG A 53 2.21 6.16 5.84
C ARG A 53 3.36 5.52 6.61
N ASP A 54 3.11 4.35 7.19
CA ASP A 54 4.04 3.69 8.09
C ASP A 54 5.05 2.79 7.36
N GLY A 55 4.71 2.30 6.16
CA GLY A 55 5.65 1.62 5.24
C GLY A 55 6.59 0.59 5.91
N LEU A 56 7.79 0.41 5.36
CA LEU A 56 8.85 -0.38 6.01
C LEU A 56 9.39 0.28 7.29
N ALA A 57 9.12 1.56 7.52
CA ALA A 57 9.61 2.30 8.69
C ALA A 57 8.92 1.85 9.99
N ALA A 58 7.64 1.51 9.95
CA ALA A 58 6.96 0.88 11.08
C ALA A 58 7.45 -0.55 11.33
N ALA A 59 7.87 -1.27 10.29
CA ALA A 59 8.52 -2.57 10.45
C ALA A 59 9.94 -2.44 11.04
N ALA A 60 10.66 -1.35 10.78
CA ALA A 60 11.96 -1.07 11.39
C ALA A 60 11.88 -1.00 12.92
N GLY A 61 10.82 -0.40 13.47
CA GLY A 61 10.60 -0.40 14.92
C GLY A 61 10.37 -1.79 15.53
N ALA A 62 9.79 -2.72 14.77
CA ALA A 62 9.60 -4.12 15.19
C ALA A 62 10.87 -4.97 15.04
N LEU A 63 11.84 -4.50 14.27
CA LEU A 63 13.14 -5.14 14.07
C LEU A 63 14.21 -4.61 15.04
N ALA A 64 13.93 -3.53 15.77
CA ALA A 64 14.88 -2.90 16.70
C ALA A 64 15.42 -3.87 17.77
N ASP A 65 14.61 -4.83 18.22
CA ASP A 65 15.03 -5.86 19.17
C ASP A 65 16.07 -6.84 18.59
N PHE A 66 16.27 -6.81 17.27
CA PHE A 66 17.21 -7.66 16.53
C PHE A 66 18.37 -6.86 15.91
N ASP A 67 18.50 -5.57 16.20
CA ASP A 67 19.54 -4.71 15.60
C ASP A 67 20.95 -5.31 15.82
N ASP A 68 21.25 -5.77 17.04
CA ASP A 68 22.54 -6.38 17.38
C ASP A 68 22.80 -7.70 16.62
N GLU A 69 21.77 -8.55 16.43
CA GLU A 69 21.89 -9.82 15.70
C GLU A 69 22.06 -9.59 14.19
N ILE A 70 21.36 -8.58 13.66
CA ILE A 70 21.48 -8.17 12.26
C ILE A 70 22.86 -7.58 12.01
N ASP A 71 23.37 -6.72 12.87
CA ASP A 71 24.71 -6.15 12.75
C ASP A 71 25.79 -7.23 12.82
N ALA A 72 25.67 -8.19 13.72
CA ALA A 72 26.58 -9.34 13.80
C ALA A 72 26.55 -10.18 12.52
N MET A 73 25.36 -10.47 11.98
CA MET A 73 25.20 -11.20 10.72
C MET A 73 25.78 -10.43 9.53
N VAL A 74 25.54 -9.11 9.45
CA VAL A 74 26.05 -8.24 8.38
C VAL A 74 27.57 -8.20 8.41
N ASN A 75 28.18 -8.03 9.58
CA ASN A 75 29.63 -8.05 9.74
C ASN A 75 30.23 -9.40 9.29
N ALA A 76 29.62 -10.52 9.67
CA ALA A 76 30.04 -11.84 9.22
C ALA A 76 29.98 -12.00 7.68
N ILE A 77 28.95 -11.44 7.04
CA ILE A 77 28.85 -11.44 5.56
C ILE A 77 29.97 -10.60 4.94
N TYR A 78 30.26 -9.41 5.48
CA TYR A 78 31.32 -8.55 4.96
C TYR A 78 32.71 -9.15 5.16
N GLU A 79 32.99 -9.77 6.31
CA GLU A 79 34.24 -10.50 6.55
C GLU A 79 34.39 -11.70 5.62
N SER A 80 33.30 -12.45 5.41
CA SER A 80 33.29 -13.57 4.46
C SER A 80 33.57 -13.10 3.04
N ARG A 81 33.03 -11.94 2.62
CA ARG A 81 33.28 -11.35 1.30
C ARG A 81 34.70 -10.81 1.16
N ALA A 82 35.24 -10.18 2.19
CA ALA A 82 36.61 -9.65 2.18
C ALA A 82 37.65 -10.76 2.03
N ASN A 83 37.38 -11.93 2.60
CA ASN A 83 38.24 -13.10 2.52
C ASN A 83 37.88 -14.06 1.38
N ALA A 84 36.82 -13.78 0.62
CA ALA A 84 36.40 -14.60 -0.50
C ALA A 84 37.46 -14.54 -1.60
N LYS A 85 38.01 -15.70 -1.95
CA LYS A 85 38.93 -15.88 -3.09
C LYS A 85 38.19 -16.43 -4.30
N ASP A 86 36.97 -15.96 -4.49
CA ASP A 86 36.14 -16.40 -5.60
C ASP A 86 36.76 -15.95 -6.92
N ARG A 87 36.48 -16.73 -7.97
CA ARG A 87 37.04 -16.46 -9.29
C ARG A 87 36.50 -15.13 -9.80
N ASN A 88 37.38 -14.21 -10.19
CA ASN A 88 36.97 -12.94 -10.80
C ASN A 88 36.11 -13.22 -12.06
N VAL A 89 34.83 -12.85 -12.01
CA VAL A 89 33.91 -12.96 -13.14
C VAL A 89 33.64 -11.54 -13.62
N PRO A 90 33.90 -11.19 -14.89
CA PRO A 90 33.61 -9.86 -15.40
C PRO A 90 32.10 -9.59 -15.33
N ILE A 91 31.74 -8.42 -14.80
CA ILE A 91 30.41 -7.81 -14.92
C ILE A 91 30.23 -7.18 -16.30
#